data_AF-A0AAJ3Y3T6-F1
#
_entry.id   AF-A0AAJ3Y3T6-F1
#
_cell.length_a   1.000
_cell.length_b   1.000
_cell.length_c   1.000
_cell.angle_alpha   90.00
_cell.angle_beta   90.00
_cell.angle_gamma   90.00
#
_symmetry.space_group_name_H-M   'P 1'
#
loop_
_entity.id
_entity.type
_entity.pdbx_description
1 polymer ?
#
loop_
_entity_poly.entity_id
_entity_poly.type
_entity_poly.pdbx_seq_one_letter_code
_entity_poly.pdbx_strand_id
1 'polypeptide(L)'
;MPLYAYCTLSNDQNYTVKDGKVFIAGQANVMTKHMYTPRGRVTEISDEQYKQLKENHVFNLHCDNGYITVEERKEDPEKVATNMEASDQSAPDTPESLEAEKLDVPKTNKKGK
;
A
#
# COMPACT_ATOMS: atom_id res chain seq x y z
N MET A 1 12.68 -19.21 3.75
CA MET A 1 13.40 -17.92 3.55
C MET A 1 12.42 -16.80 3.86
N PRO A 2 12.85 -15.66 4.41
CA PRO A 2 11.97 -14.52 4.61
C PRO A 2 11.58 -13.93 3.25
N LEU A 3 10.29 -13.69 3.05
CA LEU A 3 9.73 -12.97 1.91
C LEU A 3 9.33 -11.58 2.40
N TYR A 4 9.49 -10.59 1.52
CA TYR A 4 9.18 -9.19 1.82
C TYR A 4 7.93 -8.79 1.06
N ALA A 5 6.82 -8.60 1.78
CA ALA A 5 5.57 -8.10 1.23
C ALA A 5 5.54 -6.58 1.30
N TYR A 6 5.58 -5.94 0.14
CA TYR A 6 5.42 -4.50 -0.07
C TYR A 6 3.94 -4.19 -0.28
N CYS A 7 3.42 -3.25 0.50
CA CYS A 7 2.01 -2.87 0.48
C CYS A 7 1.89 -1.34 0.34
N THR A 8 1.09 -0.89 -0.64
CA THR A 8 0.74 0.52 -0.86
C THR A 8 -0.68 0.87 -0.37
N LEU A 9 -1.35 -0.05 0.34
CA LEU A 9 -2.66 0.22 0.94
C LEU A 9 -2.54 1.09 2.18
N SER A 10 -3.45 2.07 2.31
CA SER A 10 -3.52 2.92 3.51
C SER A 10 -4.07 2.18 4.73
N ASN A 11 -4.85 1.11 4.54
CA ASN A 11 -5.37 0.30 5.64
C ASN A 11 -4.51 -0.95 5.91
N ASP A 12 -4.35 -1.29 7.18
CA ASP A 12 -3.70 -2.53 7.62
C ASP A 12 -4.52 -3.76 7.22
N GLN A 13 -3.86 -4.75 6.62
CA GLN A 13 -4.54 -5.94 6.10
C GLN A 13 -4.31 -7.14 7.00
N ASN A 14 -5.39 -7.79 7.39
CA ASN A 14 -5.38 -9.01 8.18
C ASN A 14 -6.06 -10.13 7.38
N TYR A 15 -5.26 -10.98 6.74
CA TYR A 15 -5.77 -12.07 5.95
C TYR A 15 -6.03 -13.29 6.82
N THR A 16 -7.26 -13.78 6.80
CA THR A 16 -7.60 -15.07 7.40
C THR A 16 -7.04 -16.18 6.52
N VAL A 17 -6.19 -17.03 7.11
CA VAL A 17 -5.55 -18.20 6.50
C VAL A 17 -5.88 -19.45 7.32
N LYS A 18 -5.53 -20.63 6.80
CA LYS A 18 -5.80 -21.91 7.48
C LYS A 18 -5.17 -22.01 8.87
N ASP A 19 -3.94 -21.50 9.04
CA ASP A 19 -3.22 -21.49 10.33
C ASP A 19 -3.56 -20.30 11.24
N GLY A 20 -4.50 -19.43 10.84
CA GLY A 20 -4.89 -18.27 11.64
C GLY A 20 -4.99 -17.00 10.82
N LYS A 21 -4.20 -15.98 11.17
CA LYS A 21 -4.23 -14.67 10.52
C LYS A 21 -2.81 -14.22 10.16
N VAL A 22 -2.63 -13.76 8.93
CA VAL A 22 -1.39 -13.12 8.49
C VAL A 22 -1.62 -11.62 8.42
N PHE A 23 -0.81 -10.89 9.18
CA PHE A 23 -0.81 -9.44 9.20
C PHE A 23 0.14 -8.91 8.12
N ILE A 24 -0.36 -8.01 7.27
CA ILE A 24 0.45 -7.22 6.35
C ILE A 24 0.24 -5.76 6.72
N ALA A 25 1.32 -5.09 7.11
CA ALA A 25 1.28 -3.68 7.47
C ALA A 25 0.86 -2.87 6.23
N GLY A 26 -0.26 -2.17 6.36
CA GLY A 26 -0.65 -1.11 5.45
C GLY A 26 -0.08 0.21 5.95
N GLN A 27 -0.86 1.28 5.82
CA GLN A 27 -0.48 2.65 6.21
C GLN A 27 0.50 3.33 5.25
N ALA A 28 0.47 2.93 3.98
CA ALA A 28 1.04 3.74 2.93
C ALA A 28 0.39 5.13 2.92
N ASN A 29 1.20 6.17 2.73
CA ASN A 29 0.80 7.58 2.76
C ASN A 29 0.25 8.07 4.12
N VAL A 30 0.42 7.30 5.20
CA VAL A 30 0.07 7.72 6.56
C VAL A 30 1.32 8.23 7.29
N MET A 31 1.22 9.42 7.89
CA MET A 31 2.31 10.01 8.66
C MET A 31 2.68 9.11 9.86
N THR A 32 3.93 8.66 9.91
CA THR A 32 4.44 7.88 11.03
C THR A 32 4.71 8.78 12.24
N LYS A 33 4.85 8.18 13.43
CA LYS A 33 5.25 8.89 14.66
C LYS A 33 6.59 9.65 14.55
N HIS A 34 7.41 9.31 13.55
CA HIS A 34 8.68 9.96 13.26
C HIS A 34 8.55 11.09 12.22
N MET A 35 7.33 11.59 11.96
CA MET A 35 7.05 12.70 11.03
C MET A 35 7.50 12.46 9.59
N TYR A 36 7.56 11.20 9.18
CA TYR A 36 7.85 10.78 7.82
C TYR A 36 6.67 9.95 7.27
N THR A 37 6.34 10.16 6.00
CA THR A 37 5.21 9.53 5.32
C THR A 37 5.75 8.53 4.28
N PRO A 38 5.84 7.24 4.61
CA PRO A 38 6.34 6.24 3.66
C PRO A 38 5.32 6.02 2.54
N ARG A 39 5.79 5.98 1.28
CA ARG A 39 4.94 5.63 0.13
C ARG A 39 4.46 4.17 0.15
N GLY A 40 5.20 3.28 0.80
CA GLY A 40 4.82 1.88 0.98
C GLY A 40 5.43 1.29 2.23
N ARG A 41 4.84 0.21 2.70
CA ARG A 41 5.30 -0.52 3.89
C ARG A 41 5.76 -1.91 3.50
N VAL A 42 6.86 -2.34 4.10
CA VAL A 42 7.38 -3.70 3.95
C VAL A 42 7.05 -4.50 5.21
N THR A 43 6.49 -5.69 5.00
CA THR A 43 6.25 -6.68 6.05
C THR A 43 7.01 -7.94 5.72
N GLU A 44 7.76 -8.48 6.67
CA GLU A 44 8.43 -9.77 6.50
C GLU A 44 7.43 -10.90 6.80
N ILE A 45 7.27 -11.81 5.85
CA ILE A 45 6.40 -13.00 5.95
C ILE A 45 7.22 -14.26 5.67
N SER A 46 6.78 -15.39 6.22
CA SER A 46 7.41 -16.68 5.91
C SER A 46 6.89 -17.26 4.59
N ASP A 47 7.67 -18.15 3.97
CA ASP A 47 7.24 -18.89 2.76
C ASP A 47 5.95 -19.69 2.97
N GLU A 48 5.76 -20.23 4.18
CA GLU A 48 4.54 -20.96 4.56
C GLU A 48 3.34 -20.01 4.63
N GLN A 49 3.49 -18.84 5.24
CA GLN A 49 2.46 -17.81 5.27
C GLN A 49 2.12 -17.31 3.86
N TYR A 50 3.12 -17.12 3.00
CA TYR A 50 2.91 -16.69 1.62
C TYR A 50 2.14 -17.73 0.79
N LYS A 51 2.44 -19.02 0.97
CA LYS A 51 1.67 -20.11 0.33
C LYS A 51 0.20 -20.08 0.75
N GLN A 52 -0.06 -19.84 2.03
CA GLN A 52 -1.44 -19.72 2.54
C GLN A 52 -2.12 -18.43 2.06
N LEU A 53 -1.38 -17.32 1.96
CA LEU A 53 -1.87 -16.05 1.41
C LEU A 53 -2.27 -16.18 -0.07
N LYS A 54 -1.50 -16.95 -0.85
CA LYS A 54 -1.83 -17.25 -2.25
C LYS A 54 -3.15 -18.01 -2.43
N GLU A 55 -3.61 -18.73 -1.41
CA GLU A 55 -4.94 -19.36 -1.43
C GLU A 55 -6.07 -18.35 -1.12
N ASN A 56 -5.74 -17.17 -0.58
CA ASN A 56 -6.71 -16.16 -0.21
C ASN A 56 -7.07 -15.28 -1.42
N HIS A 57 -8.35 -15.28 -1.78
CA HIS A 57 -8.86 -14.50 -2.92
C HIS A 57 -8.60 -12.99 -2.80
N VAL A 58 -8.76 -12.41 -1.60
CA VAL A 58 -8.58 -10.97 -1.38
C VAL A 58 -7.11 -10.58 -1.53
N PHE A 59 -6.19 -11.44 -1.07
CA PHE A 59 -4.75 -11.20 -1.22
C PHE A 59 -4.36 -11.19 -2.70
N ASN A 60 -4.83 -12.18 -3.47
CA ASN A 60 -4.59 -12.22 -4.91
C ASN A 60 -5.17 -10.99 -5.61
N LEU A 61 -6.38 -10.55 -5.25
CA LEU A 61 -6.99 -9.34 -5.79
C LEU A 61 -6.12 -8.10 -5.56
N HIS A 62 -5.53 -7.94 -4.37
CA HIS A 62 -4.63 -6.82 -4.10
C HIS A 62 -3.30 -6.93 -4.86
N CYS A 63 -2.81 -8.15 -5.12
CA CYS A 63 -1.65 -8.37 -5.98
C CYS A 63 -1.97 -8.05 -7.45
N ASP A 64 -3.10 -8.52 -7.98
CA ASP A 64 -3.55 -8.26 -9.35
C ASP A 64 -3.81 -6.77 -9.59
N ASN A 65 -4.36 -6.07 -8.60
CA ASN A 65 -4.55 -4.62 -8.64
C ASN A 65 -3.23 -3.83 -8.46
N GLY A 66 -2.10 -4.49 -8.20
CA GLY A 66 -0.80 -3.83 -8.05
C GLY A 66 -0.59 -3.11 -6.72
N TYR A 67 -1.43 -3.35 -5.71
CA TYR A 67 -1.28 -2.76 -4.36
C TYR A 67 -0.35 -3.55 -3.44
N ILE A 68 -0.16 -4.84 -3.72
CA ILE A 68 0.75 -5.71 -2.95
C ILE A 68 1.71 -6.45 -3.88
N THR A 69 3.00 -6.33 -3.60
CA THR A 69 4.06 -7.08 -4.28
C THR A 69 4.87 -7.86 -3.25
N VAL A 70 5.22 -9.11 -3.53
CA VAL A 70 6.06 -9.92 -2.65
C VAL A 70 7.36 -10.24 -3.37
N GLU A 71 8.48 -9.89 -2.73
CA GLU A 71 9.82 -10.18 -3.26
C GLU A 71 10.66 -11.01 -2.29
N GLU A 72 11.55 -11.83 -2.84
CA GLU A 72 12.52 -12.63 -2.08
C GLU A 72 13.72 -11.79 -1.61
N ARG A 73 13.94 -10.62 -2.22
CA ARG A 73 15.00 -9.69 -1.84
C ARG A 73 14.40 -8.49 -1.12
N LYS A 74 15.11 -8.06 -0.07
CA LYS A 74 14.80 -6.82 0.62
C LYS A 74 15.25 -5.63 -0.24
N GLU A 75 14.32 -5.06 -0.98
CA GLU A 75 14.44 -3.79 -1.67
C GLU A 75 13.86 -2.63 -0.84
N ASP A 76 14.20 -1.40 -1.22
CA ASP A 76 13.71 -0.19 -0.55
C ASP A 76 12.21 0.02 -0.83
N PRO A 77 11.36 0.09 0.21
CA PRO A 77 9.92 0.17 0.04
C PRO A 77 9.44 1.43 -0.69
N GLU A 78 10.22 2.53 -0.68
CA GLU A 78 9.86 3.73 -1.44
C GLU A 78 10.02 3.52 -2.95
N LYS A 79 11.06 2.78 -3.37
CA LYS A 79 11.30 2.47 -4.78
C LYS A 79 10.26 1.51 -5.32
N VAL A 80 9.98 0.45 -4.58
CA VAL A 80 8.98 -0.56 -4.96
C VAL A 80 7.60 0.10 -5.02
N ALA A 81 7.24 0.92 -4.02
CA ALA A 81 5.97 1.65 -4.01
C ALA A 81 5.82 2.67 -5.13
N THR A 82 6.92 3.26 -5.64
CA THR A 82 6.88 4.19 -6.78
C THR A 82 6.48 3.48 -8.08
N ASN A 83 6.72 2.18 -8.18
CA ASN A 83 6.39 1.36 -9.35
C ASN A 83 5.08 0.58 -9.19
N MET A 84 4.39 0.78 -8.06
CA MET A 84 3.12 0.15 -7.70
C MET A 84 1.98 1.17 -7.79
N GLU A 85 0.74 0.68 -7.86
CA GLU A 85 -0.44 1.56 -7.84
C GLU A 85 -0.45 2.38 -6.55
N ALA A 86 -0.28 3.68 -6.71
CA ALA A 86 -0.01 4.62 -5.62
C ALA A 86 -1.29 5.10 -4.90
N SER A 87 -2.47 4.78 -5.44
CA SER A 87 -3.75 5.28 -4.93
C SER A 87 -4.83 4.20 -5.00
N ASP A 88 -5.19 3.69 -3.81
CA ASP A 88 -6.48 3.03 -3.61
C ASP A 88 -7.60 4.09 -3.72
N GLN A 89 -8.77 3.75 -4.24
CA GLN A 89 -9.92 4.66 -4.42
C GLN A 89 -10.41 5.31 -3.10
N SER A 90 -9.86 4.90 -1.95
CA SER A 90 -10.10 5.50 -0.63
C SER A 90 -9.14 6.67 -0.31
N ALA A 91 -8.08 6.88 -1.10
CA ALA A 91 -7.12 7.95 -0.89
C ALA A 91 -7.72 9.30 -1.33
N PRO A 92 -7.56 10.38 -0.54
CA PRO A 92 -8.01 11.71 -0.96
C PRO A 92 -7.23 12.14 -2.20
N ASP A 93 -7.95 12.67 -3.19
CA ASP A 93 -7.37 13.17 -4.43
C ASP A 93 -6.25 14.18 -4.13
N THR A 94 -5.04 13.88 -4.60
CA THR A 94 -3.96 14.87 -4.62
C THR A 94 -4.22 15.86 -5.75
N PRO A 95 -3.73 17.11 -5.66
CA PRO A 95 -3.88 18.09 -6.74
C PRO A 95 -3.32 17.57 -8.07
N GLU A 96 -2.33 16.68 -8.03
CA GLU A 96 -1.73 16.02 -9.20
C GLU A 96 -2.71 15.02 -9.88
N SER A 97 -3.55 14.30 -9.11
CA SER A 97 -4.59 13.42 -9.66
C SER A 97 -5.76 14.20 -10.28
N LEU A 98 -6.15 15.34 -9.68
CA LEU A 98 -7.20 16.22 -10.23
C LEU A 98 -6.83 16.83 -11.59
N GLU A 99 -5.53 17.10 -11.81
CA GLU A 99 -5.02 17.62 -13.07
C GLU A 99 -4.99 16.56 -14.19
N ALA A 100 -4.85 15.28 -13.84
CA ALA A 100 -4.93 14.17 -14.80
C ALA A 100 -6.37 13.88 -15.26
N GLU A 101 -7.38 14.13 -14.42
CA GLU A 101 -8.78 13.80 -14.68
C GLU A 101 -9.62 14.95 -15.28
N LYS A 102 -9.02 16.12 -15.56
CA LYS A 102 -9.71 17.32 -16.10
C LYS A 102 -10.96 17.71 -15.31
N LEU A 103 -10.98 17.49 -14.00
CA LEU A 103 -12.06 17.92 -13.12
C LEU A 103 -11.69 19.26 -12.48
N ASP A 104 -12.69 20.14 -12.37
CA ASP A 104 -12.53 21.54 -11.97
C ASP A 104 -11.88 21.63 -10.58
N VAL A 105 -10.66 22.16 -10.51
CA VAL A 105 -9.93 22.39 -9.27
C VAL A 105 -10.75 23.31 -8.33
N PRO A 106 -11.05 22.90 -7.09
CA PRO A 106 -11.68 23.81 -6.15
C PRO A 106 -10.69 24.93 -5.80
N LYS A 107 -11.00 26.15 -6.25
CA LYS A 107 -10.23 27.37 -5.96
C LYS A 107 -10.15 27.58 -4.45
N THR A 108 -8.98 27.32 -3.87
CA THR A 108 -8.70 27.72 -2.48
C THR A 108 -8.55 29.24 -2.42
N ASN A 109 -9.48 29.90 -1.74
CA ASN A 109 -9.33 31.31 -1.42
C ASN A 109 -8.17 31.47 -0.41
N LYS A 110 -7.03 31.97 -0.88
CA LYS A 110 -6.03 32.64 -0.02
C LYS A 110 -6.74 33.76 0.74
N LYS A 111 -7.09 33.53 2.00
CA LYS A 111 -7.38 34.60 2.95
C LYS A 111 -6.10 34.93 3.71
N GLY A 112 -5.37 35.90 3.19
CA GLY A 112 -4.40 36.64 3.98
C GLY A 112 -5.12 37.55 4.97
N LYS A 113 -4.67 37.57 6.22
CA LYS A 113 -4.26 38.76 6.96
C LYS A 113 -3.62 38.35 8.28
#